data_AF-A0AAU7QXB6-F1
#
_entry.id   AF-A0AAU7QXB6-F1
#
_cell.length_a   1.000
_cell.length_b   1.000
_cell.length_c   1.000
_cell.angle_alpha   90.00
_cell.angle_beta   90.00
_cell.angle_gamma   90.00
#
_symmetry.space_group_name_H-M   'P 1'
#
loop_
_entity.id
_entity.type
_entity.pdbx_description
1 polymer ?
#
loop_
_entity_poly.entity_id
_entity_poly.type
_entity_poly.pdbx_seq_one_letter_code
_entity_poly.pdbx_strand_id
1 'polypeptide(L)'
;MMTRNRRRKTAIRAHQAETGSRYMVARRQLAEPTSPASAPVAEPPAGVEILPPLAAWNRPHDCRWWAETTAAHGPLMALTISRGDRWWELDDLAREVAGALQDRPTQERGLWINHGRYYVTKREHLPGIAAALDAAGALSRLTVRAVPDAAHCEHANCRRRRGEPPVQRAESAGPAEAPPAVVFGPMPSLAEIMEQHRLLSYFGFGVFPSIGQTYAQYRVELAAERARLAEHEESVQEIAIWLHDNVRPIMKPTIGSYTMKHVVENAIGRHVSNGELIAAALIAGYPYRGDHPNADFGMSARDVDRLRKAARTA
;
A
#
# COMPACT_ATOMS: atom_id res chain seq x y z
N MET A 1 -33.07 -13.13 19.71
CA MET A 1 -32.85 -11.68 19.60
C MET A 1 -32.28 -11.35 18.21
N MET A 2 -33.01 -10.65 17.34
CA MET A 2 -32.50 -10.28 16.00
C MET A 2 -31.47 -9.14 16.09
N THR A 3 -30.33 -9.29 15.41
CA THR A 3 -29.28 -8.25 15.34
C THR A 3 -29.78 -7.00 14.61
N ARG A 4 -29.21 -5.83 14.94
CA ARG A 4 -29.56 -4.52 14.34
C ARG A 4 -29.46 -4.55 12.81
N ASN A 5 -28.45 -5.27 12.28
CA ASN A 5 -28.24 -5.45 10.85
C ASN A 5 -29.35 -6.28 10.20
N ARG A 6 -29.84 -7.33 10.89
CA ARG A 6 -30.97 -8.15 10.43
C ARG A 6 -32.27 -7.35 10.39
N ARG A 7 -32.53 -6.49 11.39
CA ARG A 7 -33.70 -5.58 11.41
C ARG A 7 -33.67 -4.58 10.24
N ARG A 8 -32.52 -3.96 9.98
CA ARG A 8 -32.34 -3.03 8.85
C ARG A 8 -32.57 -3.72 7.51
N LYS A 9 -32.01 -4.92 7.32
CA LYS A 9 -32.20 -5.71 6.09
C LYS A 9 -33.66 -6.11 5.89
N THR A 10 -34.37 -6.47 6.96
CA THR A 10 -35.81 -6.75 6.92
C THR A 10 -36.60 -5.51 6.50
N ALA A 11 -36.29 -4.33 7.05
CA ALA A 11 -36.95 -3.09 6.66
C ALA A 11 -36.73 -2.75 5.18
N ILE A 12 -35.51 -2.90 4.66
CA ILE A 12 -35.21 -2.69 3.23
C ILE A 12 -35.99 -3.66 2.34
N ARG A 13 -36.11 -4.93 2.76
CA ARG A 13 -36.87 -5.94 2.01
C ARG A 13 -38.38 -5.68 2.04
N ALA A 14 -38.90 -5.18 3.16
CA ALA A 14 -40.30 -4.77 3.27
C ALA A 14 -40.60 -3.60 2.33
N HIS A 15 -39.76 -2.56 2.36
CA HIS A 15 -39.90 -1.39 1.47
C HIS A 15 -39.71 -1.74 -0.01
N GLN A 16 -38.81 -2.67 -0.32
CA GLN A 16 -38.68 -3.24 -1.66
C GLN A 16 -39.96 -3.96 -2.12
N ALA A 17 -40.59 -4.74 -1.24
CA ALA A 17 -41.82 -5.46 -1.55
C ALA A 17 -43.00 -4.49 -1.77
N GLU A 18 -43.06 -3.41 -0.98
CA GLU A 18 -44.10 -2.39 -1.06
C GLU A 18 -43.99 -1.53 -2.32
N THR A 19 -42.78 -1.08 -2.66
CA THR A 19 -42.57 -0.13 -3.76
C THR A 19 -42.26 -0.79 -5.10
N GLY A 20 -42.03 -2.10 -5.13
CA GLY A 20 -41.53 -2.82 -6.30
C GLY A 20 -40.11 -2.37 -6.75
N SER A 21 -39.47 -1.50 -5.97
CA SER A 21 -38.17 -0.92 -6.35
C SER A 21 -37.04 -1.93 -6.16
N ARG A 22 -35.95 -1.78 -6.93
CA ARG A 22 -34.76 -2.64 -6.75
C ARG A 22 -34.21 -2.44 -5.34
N TYR A 23 -33.67 -3.49 -4.73
CA TYR A 23 -33.18 -3.50 -3.34
C TYR A 23 -32.31 -2.28 -2.97
N MET A 24 -31.46 -1.82 -3.89
CA MET A 24 -30.60 -0.64 -3.67
C MET A 24 -31.39 0.69 -3.64
N VAL A 25 -32.47 0.80 -4.40
CA VAL A 25 -33.39 1.96 -4.39
C VAL A 25 -34.18 1.99 -3.08
N ALA A 26 -34.73 0.85 -2.66
CA ALA A 26 -35.41 0.72 -1.38
C ALA A 26 -34.48 1.03 -0.19
N ARG A 27 -33.21 0.60 -0.28
CA ARG A 27 -32.17 0.95 0.71
C ARG A 27 -31.96 2.46 0.81
N ARG A 28 -31.99 3.18 -0.32
CA ARG A 28 -31.79 4.63 -0.39
C ARG A 28 -32.98 5.41 0.15
N GLN A 29 -34.20 5.04 -0.23
CA GLN A 29 -35.42 5.70 0.22
C GLN A 29 -35.63 5.59 1.74
N LEU A 30 -35.15 4.51 2.36
CA LEU A 30 -35.13 4.36 3.82
C LEU A 30 -33.93 5.04 4.51
N ALA A 31 -32.97 5.57 3.74
CA ALA A 31 -31.72 6.12 4.26
C ALA A 31 -31.65 7.66 4.21
N GLU A 32 -32.55 8.38 3.55
CA GLU A 32 -32.45 9.84 3.41
C GLU A 32 -32.71 10.60 4.73
N PRO A 33 -31.71 11.34 5.24
CA PRO A 33 -31.88 12.74 5.58
C PRO A 33 -31.61 13.58 4.32
N THR A 34 -32.39 14.65 4.21
CA THR A 34 -32.35 15.68 3.16
C THR A 34 -30.92 16.08 2.81
N SER A 35 -30.52 15.96 1.53
CA SER A 35 -29.22 16.46 1.06
C SER A 35 -29.11 17.97 1.33
N PRO A 36 -28.09 18.44 2.07
CA PRO A 36 -27.87 19.86 2.22
C PRO A 36 -27.35 20.44 0.90
N ALA A 37 -27.95 21.55 0.47
CA ALA A 37 -27.47 22.37 -0.63
C ALA A 37 -26.01 22.82 -0.36
N SER A 38 -25.20 22.88 -1.42
CA SER A 38 -23.80 23.30 -1.38
C SER A 38 -23.66 24.68 -0.70
N ALA A 39 -23.16 24.68 0.53
CA ALA A 39 -22.82 25.89 1.26
C ALA A 39 -21.44 26.40 0.80
N PRO A 40 -21.16 27.73 0.88
CA PRO A 40 -19.84 28.28 0.63
C PRO A 40 -18.79 27.64 1.54
N VAL A 41 -17.52 27.63 1.10
CA VAL A 41 -16.37 26.99 1.76
C VAL A 41 -16.25 27.50 3.20
N ALA A 42 -16.88 26.77 4.13
CA ALA A 42 -16.91 27.08 5.54
C ALA A 42 -15.56 26.71 6.18
N GLU A 43 -15.24 27.40 7.27
CA GLU A 43 -14.17 27.00 8.20
C GLU A 43 -14.30 25.51 8.56
N PRO A 44 -13.18 24.81 8.84
CA PRO A 44 -13.23 23.41 9.22
C PRO A 44 -14.17 23.21 10.42
N PRO A 45 -15.01 22.17 10.41
CA PRO A 45 -15.95 21.92 11.49
C PRO A 45 -15.20 21.79 12.82
N ALA A 46 -15.73 22.39 13.87
CA ALA A 46 -15.15 22.31 15.21
C ALA A 46 -14.91 20.84 15.59
N GLY A 47 -13.68 20.53 16.03
CA GLY A 47 -13.29 19.18 16.43
C GLY A 47 -12.63 18.29 15.35
N VAL A 48 -12.48 18.77 14.10
CA VAL A 48 -11.69 18.05 13.09
C VAL A 48 -10.36 18.75 12.81
N GLU A 49 -9.27 18.18 13.30
CA GLU A 49 -7.92 18.63 12.98
C GLU A 49 -7.52 18.20 11.56
N ILE A 50 -7.10 19.16 10.73
CA ILE A 50 -6.53 18.89 9.40
C ILE A 50 -5.02 18.77 9.55
N LEU A 51 -4.52 17.54 9.51
CA LEU A 51 -3.08 17.26 9.61
C LEU A 51 -2.35 17.67 8.31
N PRO A 52 -1.02 17.91 8.36
CA PRO A 52 -0.24 18.21 7.17
C PRO A 52 -0.24 17.05 6.15
N PRO A 53 0.09 17.32 4.88
CA PRO A 53 0.22 16.28 3.86
C PRO A 53 1.25 15.22 4.23
N LEU A 54 1.09 13.99 3.72
CA LEU A 54 2.12 12.97 3.89
C LEU A 54 3.37 13.34 3.09
N ALA A 55 4.56 13.14 3.69
CA ALA A 55 5.83 13.37 3.00
C ALA A 55 5.94 12.61 1.66
N ALA A 56 5.36 11.41 1.58
CA ALA A 56 5.35 10.61 0.36
C ALA A 56 4.50 11.21 -0.78
N TRP A 57 3.54 12.10 -0.48
CA TRP A 57 2.70 12.77 -1.48
C TRP A 57 3.38 13.99 -2.10
N ASN A 58 4.48 14.43 -1.49
CA ASN A 58 5.39 15.39 -2.06
C ASN A 58 6.43 14.66 -2.92
N ARG A 59 6.00 13.77 -3.82
CA ARG A 59 6.90 13.24 -4.86
C ARG A 59 6.61 13.95 -6.18
N PRO A 60 7.61 14.14 -7.06
CA PRO A 60 7.40 14.88 -8.31
C PRO A 60 6.26 14.36 -9.20
N HIS A 61 6.01 13.04 -9.22
CA HIS A 61 4.91 12.45 -9.99
C HIS A 61 3.54 12.76 -9.38
N ASP A 62 3.42 12.67 -8.05
CA ASP A 62 2.19 12.96 -7.31
C ASP A 62 1.81 14.44 -7.41
N CYS A 63 2.78 15.36 -7.37
CA CYS A 63 2.50 16.80 -7.44
C CYS A 63 1.78 17.21 -8.73
N ARG A 64 2.17 16.64 -9.88
CA ARG A 64 1.47 16.89 -11.14
C ARG A 64 0.03 16.42 -11.06
N TRP A 65 -0.17 15.20 -10.58
CA TRP A 65 -1.48 14.60 -10.47
C TRP A 65 -2.39 15.38 -9.50
N TRP A 66 -1.84 15.87 -8.38
CA TRP A 66 -2.57 16.76 -7.46
C TRP A 66 -2.95 18.10 -8.08
N ALA A 67 -2.06 18.71 -8.88
CA ALA A 67 -2.37 19.94 -9.61
C ALA A 67 -3.56 19.76 -10.55
N GLU A 68 -3.50 18.72 -11.38
CA GLU A 68 -4.53 18.42 -12.38
C GLU A 68 -5.87 18.09 -11.68
N THR A 69 -5.84 17.30 -10.61
CA THR A 69 -7.04 16.92 -9.85
C THR A 69 -7.65 18.13 -9.13
N THR A 70 -6.83 18.99 -8.53
CA THR A 70 -7.28 20.21 -7.83
C THR A 70 -7.85 21.23 -8.82
N ALA A 71 -7.24 21.38 -10.00
CA ALA A 71 -7.77 22.24 -11.06
C ALA A 71 -9.14 21.75 -11.57
N ALA A 72 -9.34 20.43 -11.67
CA ALA A 72 -10.58 19.85 -12.17
C ALA A 72 -11.72 19.85 -11.13
N HIS A 73 -11.41 19.74 -9.83
CA HIS A 73 -12.40 19.47 -8.79
C HIS A 73 -12.43 20.50 -7.65
N GLY A 74 -11.57 21.50 -7.69
CA GLY A 74 -11.37 22.47 -6.61
C GLY A 74 -10.50 21.93 -5.47
N PRO A 75 -10.45 22.64 -4.32
CA PRO A 75 -9.62 22.24 -3.18
C PRO A 75 -9.91 20.82 -2.71
N LEU A 76 -8.84 20.04 -2.50
CA LEU A 76 -8.93 18.63 -2.11
C LEU A 76 -8.57 18.43 -0.64
N MET A 77 -9.03 17.32 -0.09
CA MET A 77 -8.54 16.79 1.19
C MET A 77 -8.46 15.27 1.10
N ALA A 78 -7.66 14.69 1.98
CA ALA A 78 -7.58 13.26 2.15
C ALA A 78 -8.10 12.85 3.51
N LEU A 79 -8.93 11.82 3.56
CA LEU A 79 -9.50 11.32 4.80
C LEU A 79 -9.33 9.80 4.92
N THR A 80 -9.34 9.31 6.15
CA THR A 80 -9.49 7.89 6.45
C THR A 80 -10.38 7.75 7.68
N ILE A 81 -11.14 6.65 7.73
CA ILE A 81 -11.91 6.25 8.89
C ILE A 81 -11.21 5.02 9.48
N SER A 82 -10.87 5.07 10.77
CA SER A 82 -10.14 3.96 11.42
C SER A 82 -10.91 2.63 11.28
N ARG A 83 -10.19 1.53 11.08
CA ARG A 83 -10.79 0.19 11.00
C ARG A 83 -11.34 -0.23 12.36
N GLY A 84 -12.44 -0.99 12.36
CA GLY A 84 -13.12 -1.45 13.55
C GLY A 84 -14.57 -1.83 13.23
N ASP A 85 -15.40 -1.96 14.27
CA ASP A 85 -16.81 -2.28 14.10
C ASP A 85 -17.49 -1.28 13.17
N ARG A 86 -18.32 -1.80 12.26
CA ARG A 86 -19.12 -1.00 11.32
C ARG A 86 -18.31 -0.08 10.41
N TRP A 87 -17.00 -0.31 10.23
CA TRP A 87 -16.17 0.61 9.42
C TRP A 87 -16.72 0.81 8.00
N TRP A 88 -17.26 -0.25 7.38
CA TRP A 88 -17.87 -0.19 6.06
C TRP A 88 -19.13 0.70 6.03
N GLU A 89 -19.91 0.75 7.11
CA GLU A 89 -21.10 1.60 7.19
C GLU A 89 -20.71 3.07 7.32
N LEU A 90 -19.62 3.35 8.04
CA LEU A 90 -19.08 4.70 8.20
C LEU A 90 -18.42 5.21 6.91
N ASP A 91 -17.72 4.33 6.17
CA ASP A 91 -17.19 4.63 4.84
C ASP A 91 -18.31 4.90 3.83
N ASP A 92 -19.35 4.07 3.81
CA ASP A 92 -20.56 4.29 2.99
C ASP A 92 -21.21 5.65 3.32
N LEU A 93 -21.33 5.99 4.60
CA LEU A 93 -21.90 7.26 5.06
C LEU A 93 -21.08 8.46 4.56
N ALA A 94 -19.76 8.40 4.66
CA ALA A 94 -18.89 9.48 4.17
C ALA A 94 -18.94 9.61 2.63
N ARG A 95 -19.02 8.48 1.90
CA ARG A 95 -19.20 8.47 0.43
C ARG A 95 -20.55 9.05 0.03
N GLU A 96 -21.60 8.74 0.77
CA GLU A 96 -22.94 9.27 0.52
C GLU A 96 -22.95 10.79 0.59
N VAL A 97 -22.38 11.36 1.65
CA VAL A 97 -22.23 12.81 1.79
C VAL A 97 -21.39 13.41 0.67
N ALA A 98 -20.31 12.73 0.28
CA ALA A 98 -19.47 13.18 -0.84
C ALA A 98 -20.11 12.95 -2.22
N GLY A 99 -21.33 12.42 -2.30
CA GLY A 99 -22.01 12.08 -3.56
C GLY A 99 -21.30 10.98 -4.35
N ALA A 100 -20.45 10.19 -3.72
CA ALA A 100 -19.52 9.25 -4.35
C ALA A 100 -19.90 7.76 -4.20
N LEU A 101 -21.17 7.47 -3.99
CA LEU A 101 -21.67 6.10 -3.97
C LEU A 101 -21.53 5.45 -5.36
N GLN A 102 -21.11 4.18 -5.36
CA GLN A 102 -20.87 3.41 -6.60
C GLN A 102 -22.13 3.14 -7.43
N ASP A 103 -23.31 3.41 -6.90
CA ASP A 103 -24.59 3.20 -7.57
C ASP A 103 -25.10 4.42 -8.34
N ARG A 104 -24.37 5.55 -8.32
CA ARG A 104 -24.61 6.70 -9.20
C ARG A 104 -23.93 6.49 -10.57
N PRO A 105 -24.49 7.03 -11.68
CA PRO A 105 -23.79 7.12 -12.95
C PRO A 105 -22.40 7.75 -12.78
N THR A 106 -21.39 7.29 -13.51
CA THR A 106 -19.99 7.77 -13.35
C THR A 106 -19.87 9.29 -13.47
N GLN A 107 -20.70 9.92 -14.31
CA GLN A 107 -20.72 11.36 -14.53
C GLN A 107 -21.28 12.15 -13.33
N GLU A 108 -22.07 11.50 -12.47
CA GLU A 108 -22.73 12.10 -11.31
C GLU A 108 -22.03 11.76 -9.99
N ARG A 109 -20.98 10.94 -10.03
CA ARG A 109 -20.22 10.57 -8.83
C ARG A 109 -19.35 11.74 -8.40
N GLY A 110 -19.50 12.11 -7.13
CA GLY A 110 -18.52 12.95 -6.47
C GLY A 110 -17.14 12.29 -6.44
N LEU A 111 -16.11 13.12 -6.25
CA LEU A 111 -14.72 12.68 -6.23
C LEU A 111 -14.45 11.78 -5.01
N TRP A 112 -13.98 10.55 -5.24
CA TRP A 112 -13.58 9.63 -4.18
C TRP A 112 -12.48 8.68 -4.64
N ILE A 113 -11.24 9.17 -4.62
CA ILE A 113 -10.09 8.46 -5.17
C ILE A 113 -9.37 7.70 -4.05
N ASN A 114 -9.15 6.40 -4.24
CA ASN A 114 -8.28 5.63 -3.35
C ASN A 114 -6.82 6.04 -3.58
N HIS A 115 -6.13 6.46 -2.52
CA HIS A 115 -4.71 6.76 -2.54
C HIS A 115 -4.02 6.12 -1.31
N GLY A 116 -3.84 4.81 -1.39
CA GLY A 116 -3.22 4.00 -0.35
C GLY A 116 -4.17 3.77 0.83
N ARG A 117 -3.84 4.33 1.99
CA ARG A 117 -4.69 4.24 3.20
C ARG A 117 -5.72 5.38 3.32
N TYR A 118 -5.69 6.34 2.41
CA TYR A 118 -6.58 7.50 2.41
C TYR A 118 -7.49 7.48 1.19
N TYR A 119 -8.66 8.11 1.33
CA TYR A 119 -9.52 8.49 0.23
C TYR A 119 -9.45 10.00 0.03
N VAL A 120 -9.32 10.43 -1.22
CA VAL A 120 -9.29 11.85 -1.59
C VAL A 120 -10.64 12.27 -2.14
N THR A 121 -11.17 13.36 -1.58
CA THR A 121 -12.42 13.99 -2.00
C THR A 121 -12.28 15.51 -1.96
N LYS A 122 -13.32 16.22 -2.39
CA LYS A 122 -13.35 17.68 -2.37
C LYS A 122 -13.46 18.20 -0.94
N ARG A 123 -12.72 19.26 -0.61
CA ARG A 123 -12.70 19.89 0.71
C ARG A 123 -14.07 20.41 1.16
N GLU A 124 -14.91 20.83 0.21
CA GLU A 124 -16.29 21.29 0.49
C GLU A 124 -17.17 20.21 1.15
N HIS A 125 -16.84 18.92 1.00
CA HIS A 125 -17.58 17.83 1.63
C HIS A 125 -17.23 17.64 3.12
N LEU A 126 -16.17 18.28 3.64
CA LEU A 126 -15.68 18.02 4.99
C LEU A 126 -16.72 18.27 6.08
N PRO A 127 -17.43 19.42 6.08
CA PRO A 127 -18.39 19.72 7.14
C PRO A 127 -19.51 18.68 7.20
N GLY A 128 -20.04 18.28 6.03
CA GLY A 128 -21.07 17.24 5.95
C GLY A 128 -20.57 15.88 6.43
N ILE A 129 -19.36 15.48 6.03
CA ILE A 129 -18.79 14.18 6.42
C ILE A 129 -18.57 14.15 7.93
N ALA A 130 -18.02 15.23 8.50
CA ALA A 130 -17.81 15.37 9.93
C ALA A 130 -19.13 15.30 10.69
N ALA A 131 -20.14 16.07 10.28
CA ALA A 131 -21.47 16.07 10.91
C ALA A 131 -22.13 14.69 10.85
N ALA A 132 -22.05 13.98 9.72
CA ALA A 132 -22.61 12.64 9.57
C ALA A 132 -21.91 11.62 10.47
N LEU A 133 -20.58 11.68 10.57
CA LEU A 133 -19.81 10.80 11.46
C LEU A 133 -20.02 11.13 12.93
N ASP A 134 -20.20 12.40 13.28
CA ASP A 134 -20.52 12.84 14.63
C ASP A 134 -21.90 12.34 15.08
N ALA A 135 -22.92 12.50 14.22
CA ALA A 135 -24.25 11.94 14.45
C ALA A 135 -24.23 10.40 14.61
N ALA A 136 -23.24 9.73 14.02
CA ALA A 136 -23.03 8.29 14.17
C ALA A 136 -22.17 7.91 15.40
N GLY A 137 -21.73 8.88 16.21
CA GLY A 137 -20.83 8.67 17.35
C GLY A 137 -19.43 8.21 16.95
N ALA A 138 -18.97 8.60 15.75
CA ALA A 138 -17.77 8.09 15.10
C ALA A 138 -16.80 9.19 14.65
N LEU A 139 -16.99 10.45 15.06
CA LEU A 139 -16.12 11.56 14.65
C LEU A 139 -14.66 11.33 15.01
N SER A 140 -14.38 10.76 16.19
CA SER A 140 -13.01 10.42 16.65
C SER A 140 -12.29 9.38 15.77
N ARG A 141 -13.00 8.73 14.86
CA ARG A 141 -12.44 7.77 13.90
C ARG A 141 -12.00 8.43 12.59
N LEU A 142 -12.41 9.67 12.35
CA LEU A 142 -12.04 10.43 11.17
C LEU A 142 -10.64 11.02 11.34
N THR A 143 -9.74 10.72 10.41
CA THR A 143 -8.47 11.42 10.28
C THR A 143 -8.45 12.15 8.96
N VAL A 144 -8.20 13.45 8.99
CA VAL A 144 -8.14 14.31 7.79
C VAL A 144 -6.72 14.84 7.61
N ARG A 145 -6.28 14.89 6.35
CA ARG A 145 -5.01 15.49 5.93
C ARG A 145 -5.25 16.46 4.79
N ALA A 146 -4.47 17.53 4.78
CA ALA A 146 -4.31 18.35 3.59
C ALA A 146 -3.70 17.52 2.44
N VAL A 147 -4.17 17.77 1.22
CA VAL A 147 -3.50 17.32 0.00
C VAL A 147 -2.45 18.39 -0.36
N PRO A 148 -1.24 18.03 -0.85
CA PRO A 148 -0.24 19.01 -1.22
C PRO A 148 -0.81 20.02 -2.22
N ASP A 149 -0.63 21.30 -1.92
CA ASP A 149 -0.93 22.33 -2.89
C ASP A 149 0.17 22.33 -3.95
N ALA A 150 -0.16 21.79 -5.12
CA ALA A 150 0.78 21.70 -6.21
C ALA A 150 1.19 23.08 -6.76
N ALA A 151 0.37 24.12 -6.55
CA ALA A 151 0.73 25.49 -6.92
C ALA A 151 1.94 25.97 -6.11
N HIS A 152 2.03 25.58 -4.84
CA HIS A 152 3.11 25.95 -3.91
C HIS A 152 4.17 24.85 -3.73
N CYS A 153 4.27 23.94 -4.68
CA CYS A 153 5.20 22.82 -4.58
C CYS A 153 6.64 23.22 -4.94
N GLU A 154 7.59 22.93 -4.04
CA GLU A 154 9.01 23.31 -4.15
C GLU A 154 9.89 22.34 -4.95
N HIS A 155 9.32 21.29 -5.56
CA HIS A 155 10.12 20.39 -6.41
C HIS A 155 10.70 21.14 -7.61
N ALA A 156 11.94 20.83 -7.97
CA ALA A 156 12.62 21.42 -9.12
C ALA A 156 11.81 21.36 -10.42
N ASN A 157 11.11 20.24 -10.68
CA ASN A 157 10.24 20.11 -11.85
C ASN A 157 8.99 20.98 -11.77
N CYS A 158 8.39 21.16 -10.60
CA CYS A 158 7.23 22.01 -10.39
C CYS A 158 7.61 23.50 -10.55
N ARG A 159 8.70 23.94 -9.91
CA ARG A 159 9.27 25.28 -10.06
C ARG A 159 9.60 25.61 -11.52
N ARG A 160 10.29 24.69 -12.22
CA ARG A 160 10.63 24.86 -13.65
C ARG A 160 9.39 25.07 -14.52
N ARG A 161 8.29 24.36 -14.24
CA ARG A 161 7.02 24.53 -14.98
C ARG A 161 6.36 25.88 -14.71
N ARG A 162 6.54 26.43 -13.52
CA ARG A 162 6.07 27.78 -13.16
C ARG A 162 7.02 28.89 -13.63
N GLY A 163 8.14 28.56 -14.27
CA GLY A 163 9.17 29.52 -14.66
C GLY A 163 10.01 30.03 -13.49
N GLU A 164 9.94 29.38 -12.32
CA GLU A 164 10.70 29.76 -11.14
C GLU A 164 12.13 29.18 -11.19
N PRO A 165 13.13 29.91 -10.69
CA PRO A 165 14.50 29.41 -10.59
C PRO A 165 14.55 28.19 -9.65
N PRO A 166 15.48 27.24 -9.84
CA PRO A 166 15.66 26.12 -8.92
C PRO A 166 15.95 26.64 -7.51
N VAL A 167 15.41 25.96 -6.48
CA VAL A 167 15.77 26.25 -5.08
C VAL A 167 17.29 26.13 -4.99
N GLN A 168 17.96 27.18 -4.51
CA GLN A 168 19.38 27.09 -4.19
C GLN A 168 19.54 25.94 -3.21
N ARG A 169 20.24 24.90 -3.66
CA ARG A 169 20.52 23.73 -2.83
C ARG A 169 21.31 24.28 -1.65
N ALA A 170 20.73 24.24 -0.44
CA ALA A 170 21.47 24.54 0.77
C ALA A 170 22.79 23.77 0.65
N GLU A 171 23.92 24.49 0.75
CA GLU A 171 25.25 23.93 0.57
C GLU A 171 25.29 22.63 1.35
N SER A 172 25.30 21.52 0.60
CA SER A 172 25.21 20.21 1.19
C SER A 172 26.39 20.08 2.14
N ALA A 173 26.09 19.93 3.44
CA ALA A 173 27.03 19.44 4.43
C ALA A 173 27.85 18.34 3.76
N GLY A 174 29.18 18.43 3.90
CA GLY A 174 30.17 17.72 3.10
C GLY A 174 29.92 16.22 2.92
N PRO A 175 30.72 15.55 2.07
CA PRO A 175 30.49 14.15 1.69
C PRO A 175 30.15 13.30 2.90
N ALA A 176 28.92 12.76 2.91
CA ALA A 176 28.45 11.91 3.98
C ALA A 176 29.47 10.80 4.22
N GLU A 177 30.00 10.79 5.44
CA GLU A 177 30.97 9.80 5.91
C GLU A 177 30.45 8.41 5.53
N ALA A 178 31.30 7.61 4.88
CA ALA A 178 30.91 6.30 4.41
C ALA A 178 30.35 5.50 5.61
N PRO A 179 29.13 4.94 5.53
CA PRO A 179 28.58 4.17 6.63
C PRO A 179 29.55 3.04 6.98
N PRO A 180 29.68 2.67 8.27
CA PRO A 180 30.59 1.64 8.70
C PRO A 180 30.33 0.36 7.90
N ALA A 181 31.40 -0.24 7.39
CA ALA A 181 31.32 -1.51 6.68
C ALA A 181 30.65 -2.54 7.60
N VAL A 182 29.55 -3.14 7.12
CA VAL A 182 28.95 -4.30 7.79
C VAL A 182 29.96 -5.43 7.67
N VAL A 183 30.54 -5.84 8.79
CA VAL A 183 31.44 -7.00 8.85
C VAL A 183 30.57 -8.24 8.89
N PHE A 184 30.58 -9.03 7.82
CA PHE A 184 29.87 -10.30 7.76
C PHE A 184 30.71 -11.38 8.45
N GLY A 185 30.07 -12.18 9.31
CA GLY A 185 30.65 -13.41 9.85
C GLY A 185 30.76 -14.50 8.77
N PRO A 186 31.22 -15.72 9.13
CA PRO A 186 31.18 -16.84 8.20
C PRO A 186 29.75 -17.05 7.67
N MET A 187 29.61 -17.26 6.37
CA MET A 187 28.31 -17.51 5.74
C MET A 187 27.74 -18.84 6.26
N PRO A 188 26.50 -18.85 6.81
CA PRO A 188 25.86 -20.08 7.23
C PRO A 188 25.56 -20.99 6.04
N SER A 189 25.51 -22.29 6.29
CA SER A 189 25.05 -23.30 5.33
C SER A 189 23.56 -23.16 5.01
N LEU A 190 23.11 -23.77 3.91
CA LEU A 190 21.67 -23.82 3.60
C LEU A 190 20.91 -24.58 4.70
N ALA A 191 21.49 -25.67 5.22
CA ALA A 191 20.88 -26.45 6.29
C ALA A 191 20.62 -25.62 7.56
N GLU A 192 21.60 -24.80 7.98
CA GLU A 192 21.45 -23.90 9.14
C GLU A 192 20.35 -22.87 8.93
N ILE A 193 20.30 -22.25 7.75
CA ILE A 193 19.22 -21.32 7.39
C ILE A 193 17.86 -22.03 7.39
N MET A 194 17.76 -23.22 6.82
CA MET A 194 16.50 -23.96 6.78
C MET A 194 16.01 -24.42 8.16
N GLU A 195 16.91 -24.66 9.12
CA GLU A 195 16.56 -24.97 10.51
C GLU A 195 16.03 -23.72 11.24
N GLN A 196 16.71 -22.59 11.09
CA GLN A 196 16.27 -21.30 11.65
C GLN A 196 14.93 -20.84 11.06
N HIS A 197 14.70 -21.16 9.79
CA HIS A 197 13.53 -20.74 9.03
C HIS A 197 12.67 -21.93 8.62
N ARG A 198 11.89 -22.46 9.58
CA ARG A 198 11.09 -23.69 9.41
C ARG A 198 10.03 -23.65 8.31
N LEU A 199 9.62 -22.46 7.87
CA LEU A 199 8.69 -22.30 6.75
C LEU A 199 9.39 -22.16 5.40
N LEU A 200 10.70 -21.91 5.37
CA LEU A 200 11.43 -21.73 4.11
C LEU A 200 11.41 -23.03 3.29
N SER A 201 10.96 -22.94 2.05
CA SER A 201 10.78 -24.02 1.07
C SER A 201 11.22 -23.53 -0.31
N TYR A 202 11.18 -24.39 -1.33
CA TYR A 202 11.53 -24.03 -2.71
C TYR A 202 10.65 -22.88 -3.28
N PHE A 203 9.43 -22.71 -2.78
CA PHE A 203 8.54 -21.61 -3.18
C PHE A 203 8.83 -20.27 -2.46
N GLY A 204 9.54 -20.30 -1.33
CA GLY A 204 9.71 -19.17 -0.42
C GLY A 204 9.27 -19.55 1.01
N PHE A 205 8.63 -18.65 1.77
CA PHE A 205 8.07 -19.05 3.07
C PHE A 205 6.69 -19.72 2.90
N GLY A 206 6.59 -20.99 3.28
CA GLY A 206 5.39 -21.81 3.19
C GLY A 206 5.25 -22.50 1.84
N VAL A 207 4.03 -22.92 1.53
CA VAL A 207 3.59 -23.41 0.22
C VAL A 207 2.28 -22.71 -0.17
N PHE A 208 1.90 -22.75 -1.44
CA PHE A 208 0.69 -22.06 -1.89
C PHE A 208 -0.56 -22.84 -1.41
N PRO A 209 -1.44 -22.24 -0.58
CA PRO A 209 -2.60 -22.95 -0.08
C PRO A 209 -3.59 -23.21 -1.22
N SER A 210 -3.88 -24.48 -1.47
CA SER A 210 -4.92 -24.87 -2.41
C SER A 210 -6.31 -24.77 -1.76
N ILE A 211 -7.33 -24.39 -2.52
CA ILE A 211 -8.72 -24.33 -2.01
C ILE A 211 -9.12 -25.72 -1.52
N GLY A 212 -9.56 -25.82 -0.26
CA GLY A 212 -9.95 -27.09 0.35
C GLY A 212 -8.78 -27.91 0.92
N GLN A 213 -7.55 -27.39 0.88
CA GLN A 213 -6.39 -28.07 1.46
C GLN A 213 -6.50 -28.14 2.99
N THR A 214 -6.32 -29.35 3.52
CA THR A 214 -6.23 -29.58 4.96
C THR A 214 -4.84 -29.21 5.49
N TYR A 215 -4.75 -28.90 6.79
CA TYR A 215 -3.46 -28.61 7.42
C TYR A 215 -2.47 -29.79 7.33
N ALA A 216 -2.96 -31.03 7.34
CA ALA A 216 -2.12 -32.21 7.16
C ALA A 216 -1.51 -32.26 5.75
N GLN A 217 -2.30 -31.99 4.71
CA GLN A 217 -1.81 -31.88 3.33
C GLN A 217 -0.79 -30.75 3.18
N TYR A 218 -1.08 -29.59 3.78
CA TYR A 218 -0.15 -28.45 3.79
C TYR A 218 1.22 -28.83 4.39
N ARG A 219 1.23 -29.57 5.51
CA ARG A 219 2.49 -30.01 6.15
C ARG A 219 3.28 -31.00 5.30
N VAL A 220 2.60 -31.91 4.60
CA VAL A 220 3.26 -32.87 3.69
C VAL A 220 3.87 -32.13 2.50
N GLU A 221 3.12 -31.22 1.88
CA GLU A 221 3.60 -30.41 0.76
C GLU A 221 4.77 -29.51 1.18
N LEU A 222 4.65 -28.84 2.33
CA LEU A 222 5.74 -28.04 2.88
C LEU A 222 7.00 -28.88 3.13
N ALA A 223 6.87 -30.11 3.65
CA ALA A 223 8.00 -30.99 3.85
C ALA A 223 8.66 -31.41 2.53
N ALA A 224 7.87 -31.70 1.50
CA ALA A 224 8.37 -32.04 0.17
C ALA A 224 9.12 -30.86 -0.49
N GLU A 225 8.54 -29.66 -0.44
CA GLU A 225 9.17 -28.45 -1.00
C GLU A 225 10.39 -27.98 -0.20
N ARG A 226 10.45 -28.32 1.09
CA ARG A 226 11.67 -28.18 1.90
C ARG A 226 12.76 -29.15 1.47
N ALA A 227 12.44 -30.43 1.29
CA ALA A 227 13.40 -31.40 0.78
C ALA A 227 13.96 -30.98 -0.58
N ARG A 228 13.08 -30.50 -1.48
CA ARG A 228 13.46 -29.97 -2.78
C ARG A 228 14.43 -28.78 -2.68
N LEU A 229 14.18 -27.82 -1.79
CA LEU A 229 15.11 -26.70 -1.59
C LEU A 229 16.48 -27.19 -1.09
N ALA A 230 16.51 -28.16 -0.18
CA ALA A 230 17.76 -28.72 0.35
C ALA A 230 18.64 -29.36 -0.73
N GLU A 231 18.04 -29.91 -1.80
CA GLU A 231 18.77 -30.44 -2.96
C GLU A 231 19.46 -29.36 -3.81
N HIS A 232 19.17 -28.07 -3.59
CA HIS A 232 19.68 -26.95 -4.38
C HIS A 232 20.77 -26.14 -3.64
N GLU A 233 21.49 -26.75 -2.70
CA GLU A 233 22.49 -26.05 -1.87
C GLU A 233 23.57 -25.32 -2.68
N GLU A 234 24.14 -25.98 -3.69
CA GLU A 234 25.17 -25.37 -4.56
C GLU A 234 24.63 -24.12 -5.28
N SER A 235 23.43 -24.22 -5.84
CA SER A 235 22.73 -23.11 -6.50
C SER A 235 22.51 -21.95 -5.53
N VAL A 236 22.08 -22.23 -4.29
CA VAL A 236 21.85 -21.21 -3.26
C VAL A 236 23.16 -20.51 -2.87
N GLN A 237 24.25 -21.26 -2.70
CA GLN A 237 25.55 -20.69 -2.35
C GLN A 237 26.12 -19.81 -3.47
N GLU A 238 25.99 -20.23 -4.73
CA GLU A 238 26.35 -19.42 -5.90
C GLU A 238 25.61 -18.07 -5.89
N ILE A 239 24.28 -18.10 -5.65
CA ILE A 239 23.46 -16.90 -5.60
C ILE A 239 23.86 -16.03 -4.40
N ALA A 240 24.19 -16.62 -3.23
CA ALA A 240 24.57 -15.87 -2.04
C ALA A 240 25.87 -15.08 -2.27
N ILE A 241 26.87 -15.71 -2.87
CA ILE A 241 28.12 -15.07 -3.28
C ILE A 241 27.85 -13.95 -4.28
N TRP A 242 27.04 -14.23 -5.32
CA TRP A 242 26.69 -13.23 -6.31
C TRP A 242 25.99 -12.01 -5.68
N LEU A 243 25.04 -12.23 -4.76
CA LEU A 243 24.35 -11.16 -4.05
C LEU A 243 25.31 -10.34 -3.19
N HIS A 244 26.22 -11.00 -2.48
CA HIS A 244 27.23 -10.33 -1.67
C HIS A 244 28.13 -9.41 -2.50
N ASP A 245 28.57 -9.87 -3.67
CA ASP A 245 29.52 -9.13 -4.51
C ASP A 245 28.87 -8.01 -5.31
N ASN A 246 27.58 -8.13 -5.64
CA ASN A 246 26.93 -7.24 -6.61
C ASN A 246 25.95 -6.25 -5.99
N VAL A 247 25.44 -6.52 -4.78
CA VAL A 247 24.38 -5.72 -4.16
C VAL A 247 24.81 -5.31 -2.75
N ARG A 248 24.67 -4.03 -2.42
CA ARG A 248 25.00 -3.56 -1.08
C ARG A 248 23.84 -3.82 -0.11
N PRO A 249 24.08 -4.35 1.10
CA PRO A 249 23.09 -4.40 2.16
C PRO A 249 22.70 -2.99 2.65
N ILE A 250 21.45 -2.81 3.03
CA ILE A 250 20.91 -1.62 3.70
C ILE A 250 19.98 -2.06 4.84
N MET A 251 19.84 -1.23 5.86
CA MET A 251 19.05 -1.61 7.06
C MET A 251 17.56 -1.81 6.80
N LYS A 252 16.98 -1.08 5.86
CA LYS A 252 15.53 -1.10 5.63
C LYS A 252 15.18 -2.07 4.50
N PRO A 253 14.38 -3.12 4.76
CA PRO A 253 13.91 -4.02 3.71
C PRO A 253 12.97 -3.30 2.75
N THR A 254 13.34 -3.26 1.46
CA THR A 254 12.59 -2.55 0.42
C THR A 254 12.49 -3.30 -0.91
N ILE A 255 13.32 -4.33 -1.13
CA ILE A 255 13.36 -5.07 -2.39
C ILE A 255 12.70 -6.43 -2.18
N GLY A 256 11.59 -6.67 -2.89
CA GLY A 256 10.89 -7.95 -2.80
C GLY A 256 11.65 -9.10 -3.47
N SER A 257 11.66 -10.25 -2.83
CA SER A 257 12.32 -11.49 -3.26
C SER A 257 11.87 -11.89 -4.66
N TYR A 258 10.56 -11.87 -4.93
CA TYR A 258 10.04 -12.24 -6.24
C TYR A 258 10.59 -11.34 -7.36
N THR A 259 10.73 -10.04 -7.11
CA THR A 259 11.30 -9.14 -8.13
C THR A 259 12.81 -9.33 -8.27
N MET A 260 13.50 -9.57 -7.16
CA MET A 260 14.94 -9.77 -7.16
C MET A 260 15.34 -11.10 -7.80
N LYS A 261 14.49 -12.14 -7.74
CA LYS A 261 14.80 -13.44 -8.34
C LYS A 261 14.99 -13.29 -9.84
N HIS A 262 14.14 -12.49 -10.50
CA HIS A 262 14.26 -12.20 -11.93
C HIS A 262 15.52 -11.41 -12.27
N VAL A 263 16.02 -10.59 -11.34
CA VAL A 263 17.31 -9.89 -11.54
C VAL A 263 18.46 -10.89 -11.53
N VAL A 264 18.44 -11.81 -10.57
CA VAL A 264 19.44 -12.89 -10.49
C VAL A 264 19.34 -13.81 -11.69
N GLU A 265 18.14 -14.33 -12.03
CA GLU A 265 17.89 -15.21 -13.19
C GLU A 265 18.52 -14.66 -14.47
N ASN A 266 18.32 -13.36 -14.74
CA ASN A 266 18.89 -12.71 -15.91
C ASN A 266 20.42 -12.59 -15.84
N ALA A 267 20.99 -12.38 -14.64
CA ALA A 267 22.42 -12.23 -14.48
C ALA A 267 23.18 -13.56 -14.58
N ILE A 268 22.60 -14.65 -14.06
CA ILE A 268 23.22 -15.97 -14.06
C ILE A 268 22.81 -16.85 -15.25
N GLY A 269 21.78 -16.44 -16.00
CA GLY A 269 21.34 -17.14 -17.22
C GLY A 269 20.58 -18.45 -16.99
N ARG A 270 20.02 -18.66 -15.79
CA ARG A 270 19.21 -19.84 -15.44
C ARG A 270 18.05 -19.48 -14.53
N HIS A 271 17.09 -20.39 -14.42
CA HIS A 271 15.97 -20.24 -13.50
C HIS A 271 16.44 -20.23 -12.03
N VAL A 272 15.77 -19.40 -11.22
CA VAL A 272 15.98 -19.29 -9.77
C VAL A 272 14.60 -19.27 -9.11
N SER A 273 14.36 -20.28 -8.29
CA SER A 273 13.16 -20.31 -7.47
C SER A 273 13.18 -19.18 -6.45
N ASN A 274 12.00 -18.77 -6.00
CA ASN A 274 11.91 -17.71 -5.00
C ASN A 274 12.47 -18.19 -3.64
N GLY A 275 12.38 -19.49 -3.34
CA GLY A 275 13.02 -20.11 -2.18
C GLY A 275 14.54 -20.05 -2.21
N GLU A 276 15.16 -20.39 -3.35
CA GLU A 276 16.63 -20.30 -3.52
C GLU A 276 17.14 -18.88 -3.27
N LEU A 277 16.46 -17.87 -3.85
CA LEU A 277 16.84 -16.48 -3.60
C LEU A 277 16.69 -16.08 -2.13
N ILE A 278 15.57 -16.41 -1.49
CA ILE A 278 15.35 -16.07 -0.08
C ILE A 278 16.43 -16.70 0.78
N ALA A 279 16.74 -17.99 0.57
CA ALA A 279 17.81 -18.68 1.26
C ALA A 279 19.16 -17.98 1.04
N ALA A 280 19.51 -17.67 -0.20
CA ALA A 280 20.76 -17.01 -0.54
C ALA A 280 20.90 -15.61 0.09
N ALA A 281 19.81 -14.84 0.13
CA ALA A 281 19.81 -13.52 0.78
C ALA A 281 19.95 -13.61 2.30
N LEU A 282 19.40 -14.65 2.93
CA LEU A 282 19.60 -14.92 4.36
C LEU A 282 21.04 -15.34 4.66
N ILE A 283 21.63 -16.20 3.82
CA ILE A 283 23.06 -16.58 3.91
C ILE A 283 23.96 -15.35 3.78
N ALA A 284 23.67 -14.46 2.83
CA ALA A 284 24.40 -13.23 2.61
C ALA A 284 24.09 -12.12 3.67
N GLY A 285 23.33 -12.44 4.72
CA GLY A 285 23.13 -11.56 5.87
C GLY A 285 22.25 -10.33 5.61
N TYR A 286 21.38 -10.37 4.60
CA TYR A 286 20.50 -9.24 4.31
C TYR A 286 19.42 -9.09 5.39
N PRO A 287 19.20 -7.88 5.94
CA PRO A 287 18.03 -7.59 6.76
C PRO A 287 16.76 -7.90 5.97
N TYR A 288 15.78 -8.55 6.57
CA TYR A 288 14.58 -8.98 5.85
C TYR A 288 13.30 -8.76 6.64
N ARG A 289 12.17 -8.77 5.92
CA ARG A 289 10.82 -8.72 6.50
C ARG A 289 9.86 -9.54 5.65
N GLY A 290 9.16 -10.46 6.28
CA GLY A 290 8.08 -11.24 5.68
C GLY A 290 8.14 -12.71 6.09
N ASP A 291 6.96 -13.32 6.17
CA ASP A 291 6.73 -14.73 6.52
C ASP A 291 5.71 -15.41 5.56
N HIS A 292 5.28 -14.68 4.54
CA HIS A 292 4.46 -15.15 3.41
C HIS A 292 5.40 -15.56 2.26
N PRO A 293 4.97 -16.30 1.20
CA PRO A 293 5.86 -16.76 0.13
C PRO A 293 6.92 -15.77 -0.36
N ASN A 294 6.63 -14.47 -0.36
CA ASN A 294 7.60 -13.43 -0.68
C ASN A 294 8.10 -12.70 0.57
N ALA A 295 9.38 -12.30 0.55
CA ALA A 295 9.99 -11.46 1.58
C ALA A 295 10.59 -10.19 0.99
N ASP A 296 10.60 -9.10 1.76
CA ASP A 296 11.37 -7.91 1.43
C ASP A 296 12.77 -8.04 2.02
N PHE A 297 13.80 -7.63 1.28
CA PHE A 297 15.19 -7.58 1.72
C PHE A 297 15.76 -6.17 1.67
N GLY A 298 16.69 -5.92 2.59
CA GLY A 298 17.46 -4.70 2.76
C GLY A 298 18.54 -4.60 1.71
N MET A 299 18.16 -4.43 0.44
CA MET A 299 19.06 -4.34 -0.70
C MET A 299 19.07 -2.92 -1.28
N SER A 300 20.26 -2.43 -1.64
CA SER A 300 20.45 -1.13 -2.29
C SER A 300 19.69 -1.04 -3.62
N ALA A 301 18.64 -0.22 -3.66
CA ALA A 301 17.83 0.00 -4.87
C ALA A 301 18.69 0.49 -6.06
N ARG A 302 19.74 1.28 -5.79
CA ARG A 302 20.68 1.76 -6.81
C ARG A 302 21.41 0.60 -7.50
N ASP A 303 21.89 -0.38 -6.74
CA ASP A 303 22.62 -1.53 -7.28
C ASP A 303 21.68 -2.45 -8.04
N VAL A 304 20.49 -2.71 -7.49
CA VAL A 304 19.44 -3.49 -8.17
C VAL A 304 19.03 -2.84 -9.50
N ASP A 305 18.83 -1.52 -9.52
CA ASP A 305 18.47 -0.81 -10.75
C ASP A 305 19.61 -0.79 -11.78
N ARG A 306 20.87 -0.73 -11.34
CA ARG A 306 22.04 -0.89 -12.22
C ARG A 306 22.02 -2.27 -12.90
N LEU A 307 21.82 -3.33 -12.12
CA LEU A 307 21.79 -4.72 -12.63
C LEU A 307 20.63 -4.95 -13.60
N ARG A 308 19.44 -4.42 -13.29
CA ARG A 308 18.27 -4.46 -14.20
C ARG A 308 18.48 -3.72 -15.51
N LYS A 309 19.33 -2.69 -15.53
CA LYS A 309 19.65 -1.96 -16.76
C LYS A 309 20.66 -2.74 -17.60
N ALA A 310 21.70 -3.30 -16.97
CA ALA A 310 22.69 -4.13 -17.65
C ALA A 310 22.05 -5.34 -18.35
N ALA A 311 21.10 -6.02 -17.69
CA ALA A 311 20.36 -7.15 -18.27
C ALA A 311 19.44 -6.78 -19.46
N ARG A 312 19.14 -5.48 -19.68
CA ARG A 312 18.32 -5.03 -20.82
C ARG A 312 19.16 -4.65 -22.04
N THR A 313 20.47 -4.50 -21.85
CA THR A 313 21.41 -4.07 -22.89
C THR A 313 22.29 -5.21 -23.40
N ALA A 314 22.26 -6.36 -22.72
CA ALA A 314 22.86 -7.61 -23.15
C ALA A 314 21.86 -8.41 -24.00
#